data_AF-A0A7W5APX6-F1
#
_entry.id   AF-A0A7W5APX6-F1
#
_cell.length_a   1.000
_cell.length_b   1.000
_cell.length_c   1.000
_cell.angle_alpha   90.00
_cell.angle_beta   90.00
_cell.angle_gamma   90.00
#
_symmetry.space_group_name_H-M   'P 1'
#
loop_
_entity.id
_entity.type
_entity.pdbx_description
1 polymer ?
#
loop_
_entity_poly.entity_id
_entity_poly.type
_entity_poly.pdbx_seq_one_letter_code
_entity_poly.pdbx_strand_id
1 'polypeptide(L)'
;MHIDVEGLRRTGVRVSTPLIAVDQAIEQAVPRLTVSGPAAEWGTAPVLAEAAAGWRTHLNGLAQRVRKLGDDLVASADEYEAADRAAAGSFNVPVPSPAPTLTYDFPVPSASDGRSPQGDGR
;
A
#
# COMPACT_ATOMS: atom_id res chain seq x y z
N MET A 1 -3.83 -13.74 -6.81
CA MET A 1 -2.47 -13.21 -6.56
C MET A 1 -2.51 -12.57 -5.18
N HIS A 2 -1.84 -13.16 -4.20
CA HIS A 2 -1.86 -12.71 -2.80
C HIS A 2 -0.51 -12.06 -2.49
N ILE A 3 -0.52 -10.80 -2.08
CA ILE A 3 0.69 -10.06 -1.70
C ILE A 3 0.87 -10.23 -0.20
N ASP A 4 2.06 -10.67 0.21
CA ASP A 4 2.42 -10.81 1.62
C ASP A 4 2.75 -9.44 2.23
N VAL A 5 1.70 -8.71 2.60
CA VAL A 5 1.76 -7.38 3.22
C VAL A 5 2.57 -7.41 4.52
N GLU A 6 2.40 -8.45 5.32
CA GLU A 6 3.11 -8.63 6.58
C GLU A 6 4.60 -8.92 6.35
N GLY A 7 4.94 -9.71 5.32
CA GLY A 7 6.30 -9.94 4.87
C GLY A 7 6.99 -8.65 4.39
N LEU A 8 6.27 -7.78 3.67
CA LEU A 8 6.79 -6.48 3.23
C LEU A 8 7.05 -5.54 4.40
N ARG A 9 6.10 -5.39 5.34
CA ARG A 9 6.31 -4.57 6.55
C ARG A 9 7.48 -5.08 7.39
N ARG A 10 7.55 -6.39 7.63
CA ARG A 10 8.65 -7.01 8.39
C ARG A 10 10.00 -6.80 7.72
N THR A 11 10.05 -6.87 6.38
CA THR A 11 11.26 -6.63 5.61
C THR A 11 11.67 -5.16 5.69
N GLY A 12 10.73 -4.23 5.53
CA GLY A 12 10.97 -2.79 5.69
C GLY A 12 11.58 -2.45 7.06
N VAL A 13 11.00 -2.98 8.14
CA VAL A 13 11.52 -2.82 9.52
C VAL A 13 12.89 -3.45 9.70
N ARG A 14 13.13 -4.65 9.15
CA ARG A 14 14.44 -5.32 9.23
C ARG A 14 15.53 -4.59 8.44
N VAL A 15 15.18 -3.91 7.37
CA VAL A 15 16.12 -3.11 6.57
C VAL A 15 16.44 -1.78 7.25
N SER A 16 15.46 -1.18 7.95
CA SER A 16 15.65 0.11 8.63
C SER A 16 16.27 0.00 10.02
N THR A 17 16.03 -1.08 10.77
CA THR A 17 16.54 -1.27 12.16
C THR A 17 18.07 -1.20 12.29
N PRO A 18 18.88 -1.84 11.41
CA PRO A 18 20.33 -1.79 11.49
C PRO A 18 20.91 -0.39 11.26
N LEU A 19 20.15 0.54 10.67
CA LEU A 19 20.64 1.88 10.34
C LEU A 19 20.97 2.72 11.55
N ILE A 20 20.31 2.48 12.70
CA ILE A 20 20.65 3.17 13.95
C ILE A 20 22.07 2.82 14.39
N ALA A 21 22.44 1.54 14.27
CA ALA A 21 23.79 1.08 14.61
C ALA A 21 24.83 1.59 13.59
N VAL A 22 24.47 1.70 12.31
CA VAL A 22 25.33 2.27 11.26
C VAL A 22 25.56 3.76 11.49
N ASP A 23 24.51 4.54 11.75
CA ASP A 23 24.61 5.98 12.05
C ASP A 23 25.51 6.20 13.30
N GLN A 24 25.32 5.42 14.36
CA GLN A 24 26.17 5.47 15.55
C GLN A 24 27.62 5.08 15.27
N ALA A 25 27.86 4.05 14.45
CA ALA A 25 29.21 3.63 14.08
C ALA A 25 29.93 4.69 13.23
N ILE A 26 29.21 5.39 12.34
CA ILE A 26 29.73 6.51 11.57
C ILE A 26 30.17 7.62 12.53
N GLU A 27 29.29 8.06 13.43
CA GLU A 27 29.59 9.11 14.41
C GLU A 27 30.77 8.76 15.32
N GLN A 28 30.90 7.50 15.75
CA GLN A 28 32.05 7.03 16.54
C GLN A 28 33.36 6.97 15.74
N ALA A 29 33.29 6.78 14.42
CA ALA A 29 34.46 6.73 13.55
C ALA A 29 34.97 8.13 13.18
N VAL A 30 34.11 9.16 13.10
CA VAL A 30 34.49 10.53 12.71
C VAL A 30 35.67 11.09 13.52
N PRO A 31 35.70 11.04 14.86
CA PRO A 31 36.81 11.58 15.65
C PRO A 31 38.13 10.86 15.37
N ARG A 32 38.08 9.57 15.00
CA ARG A 32 39.26 8.75 14.67
C ARG A 32 39.84 9.06 13.30
N LEU A 33 39.04 9.67 12.42
CA LEU A 33 39.46 10.10 11.09
C LEU A 33 40.08 11.51 11.11
N THR A 34 39.98 12.23 12.23
CA THR A 34 40.64 13.51 12.43
C THR A 34 42.13 13.30 12.73
N VAL A 35 42.98 13.71 11.79
CA VAL A 35 44.42 13.80 12.04
C VAL A 35 44.66 14.96 13.01
N SER A 36 45.25 14.67 14.17
CA SER A 36 45.49 15.66 15.24
C SER A 36 46.92 15.56 15.77
N GLY A 37 47.34 16.60 16.49
CA GLY A 37 48.70 16.68 17.03
C GLY A 37 49.76 16.82 15.93
N PRO A 38 50.99 16.30 16.15
CA PRO A 38 52.11 16.45 15.21
C PRO A 38 51.84 15.87 13.81
N ALA A 39 50.93 14.89 13.69
CA ALA A 39 50.54 14.32 12.41
C ALA A 39 49.72 15.29 11.55
N ALA A 40 49.09 16.31 12.14
CA ALA A 40 48.34 17.33 11.41
C ALA A 40 49.26 18.26 10.60
N GLU A 41 50.56 18.32 10.94
CA GLU A 41 51.56 19.09 10.21
C GLU A 41 52.13 18.34 9.00
N TRP A 42 51.78 17.06 8.83
CA TRP A 42 52.19 16.28 7.68
C TRP A 42 51.52 16.83 6.42
N GLY A 43 52.27 16.96 5.32
CA GLY A 43 51.70 17.41 4.04
C GLY A 43 50.57 16.51 3.50
N THR A 44 50.44 15.28 4.01
CA THR A 44 49.35 14.35 3.69
C THR A 44 48.09 14.53 4.54
N ALA A 45 48.15 15.29 5.64
CA ALA A 45 47.02 15.48 6.55
C ALA A 45 45.77 16.08 5.86
N PRO A 46 45.88 17.06 4.94
CA PRO A 46 44.73 17.59 4.21
C PRO A 46 44.06 16.54 3.31
N VAL A 47 44.87 15.69 2.64
CA VAL A 47 44.36 14.62 1.76
C VAL A 47 43.62 13.56 2.55
N LEU A 48 44.14 13.19 3.73
CA LEU A 48 43.46 12.26 4.64
C LEU A 48 42.15 12.84 5.18
N ALA A 49 42.13 14.12 5.53
CA ALA A 49 40.92 14.80 5.99
C ALA A 49 39.84 14.87 4.89
N GLU A 50 40.23 15.14 3.65
CA GLU A 50 39.31 15.15 2.51
C GLU A 50 38.75 13.75 2.22
N ALA A 51 39.61 12.72 2.22
CA ALA A 51 39.19 11.34 2.05
C ALA A 51 38.21 10.89 3.15
N ALA A 52 38.49 11.25 4.41
CA ALA A 52 37.60 11.01 5.54
C ALA A 52 36.24 11.69 5.37
N ALA A 53 36.24 12.96 4.94
CA ALA A 53 35.01 13.70 4.67
C ALA A 53 34.19 13.06 3.54
N GLY A 54 34.85 12.64 2.45
CA GLY A 54 34.22 11.92 1.34
C GLY A 54 33.60 10.60 1.78
N TRP A 55 34.31 9.82 2.59
CA TRP A 55 33.83 8.56 3.14
C TRP A 55 32.61 8.73 4.04
N ARG A 56 32.62 9.75 4.92
CA ARG A 56 31.46 10.11 5.76
C ARG A 56 30.24 10.48 4.92
N THR A 57 30.42 11.33 3.91
CA THR A 57 29.34 11.71 2.99
C THR A 57 28.76 10.50 2.27
N HIS A 58 29.61 9.58 1.81
CA HIS A 58 29.17 8.35 1.15
C HIS A 58 28.32 7.47 2.08
N LEU A 59 28.80 7.23 3.31
CA LEU A 59 28.10 6.41 4.30
C LEU A 59 26.75 7.01 4.72
N ASN A 60 26.69 8.32 4.93
CA ASN A 60 25.44 9.03 5.23
C ASN A 60 24.44 8.90 4.06
N GLY A 61 24.90 9.07 2.82
CA GLY A 61 24.05 8.90 1.64
C GLY A 61 23.54 7.47 1.47
N LEU A 62 24.37 6.47 1.80
CA LEU A 62 23.95 5.07 1.80
C LEU A 62 22.89 4.82 2.87
N ALA A 63 23.09 5.29 4.10
CA ALA A 63 22.14 5.12 5.20
C ALA A 63 20.77 5.74 4.86
N GLN A 64 20.77 6.94 4.26
CA GLN A 64 19.55 7.61 3.81
C GLN A 64 18.80 6.80 2.74
N ARG A 65 19.51 6.24 1.75
CA ARG A 65 18.87 5.42 0.69
C ARG A 65 18.25 4.14 1.26
N VAL A 66 18.93 3.50 2.21
CA VAL A 66 18.41 2.28 2.86
C VAL A 66 17.20 2.61 3.74
N ARG A 67 17.21 3.75 4.45
CA ARG A 67 16.04 4.22 5.21
C ARG A 67 14.85 4.45 4.29
N LYS A 68 15.06 5.19 3.21
CA LYS A 68 14.03 5.45 2.20
C LYS A 68 13.47 4.15 1.61
N LEU A 69 14.32 3.18 1.28
CA LEU A 69 13.85 1.88 0.79
C LEU A 69 12.97 1.16 1.83
N GLY A 70 13.35 1.20 3.11
CA GLY A 70 12.54 0.64 4.20
C GLY A 70 11.17 1.32 4.30
N ASP A 71 11.14 2.66 4.24
CA ASP A 71 9.92 3.46 4.29
C ASP A 71 9.01 3.19 3.07
N ASP A 72 9.60 3.10 1.86
CA ASP A 72 8.88 2.81 0.62
C ASP A 72 8.25 1.41 0.65
N LEU A 73 8.92 0.42 1.25
CA LEU A 73 8.38 -0.94 1.43
C LEU A 73 7.18 -0.97 2.39
N VAL A 74 7.24 -0.20 3.49
CA VAL A 74 6.12 -0.09 4.44
C VAL A 74 4.95 0.64 3.79
N ALA A 75 5.20 1.77 3.11
CA ALA A 75 4.18 2.52 2.39
C ALA A 75 3.48 1.65 1.33
N SER A 76 4.26 0.89 0.54
CA SER A 76 3.70 -0.04 -0.45
C SER A 76 2.80 -1.10 0.19
N ALA A 77 3.20 -1.65 1.35
CA ALA A 77 2.38 -2.61 2.08
C ALA A 77 1.05 -1.99 2.54
N ASP A 78 1.08 -0.75 3.04
CA ASP A 78 -0.11 -0.03 3.50
C ASP A 78 -1.06 0.29 2.33
N GLU A 79 -0.52 0.68 1.18
CA GLU A 79 -1.28 0.90 -0.06
C GLU A 79 -1.98 -0.38 -0.54
N TYR A 80 -1.29 -1.52 -0.51
CA TYR A 80 -1.89 -2.81 -0.86
C TYR A 80 -3.02 -3.21 0.10
N GLU A 81 -2.83 -3.03 1.41
CA GLU A 81 -3.88 -3.32 2.40
C GLU A 81 -5.10 -2.42 2.21
N ALA A 82 -4.90 -1.13 1.91
CA ALA A 82 -5.98 -0.19 1.63
C ALA A 82 -6.74 -0.55 0.34
N ALA A 83 -6.02 -0.93 -0.71
CA ALA A 83 -6.62 -1.36 -1.97
C ALA A 83 -7.43 -2.65 -1.81
N ASP A 84 -6.94 -3.62 -1.04
CA ASP A 84 -7.66 -4.87 -0.76
C ASP A 84 -8.95 -4.61 0.02
N ARG A 85 -8.89 -3.72 1.03
CA ARG A 85 -10.07 -3.31 1.80
C ARG A 85 -11.12 -2.58 0.93
N ALA A 86 -10.67 -1.70 0.04
CA ALA A 86 -11.56 -1.00 -0.88
C ALA A 86 -12.22 -1.95 -1.88
N ALA A 87 -11.46 -2.91 -2.41
CA ALA A 87 -11.98 -3.96 -3.28
C ALA A 87 -13.02 -4.82 -2.55
N ALA A 88 -12.70 -5.31 -1.34
CA ALA A 88 -13.62 -6.10 -0.51
C ALA A 88 -14.92 -5.34 -0.19
N GLY A 89 -14.84 -4.03 0.09
CA GLY A 89 -16.01 -3.17 0.28
C GLY A 89 -16.86 -3.01 -0.99
N SER A 90 -16.24 -2.98 -2.17
CA SER A 90 -16.93 -2.89 -3.46
C SER A 90 -17.65 -4.18 -3.87
N PHE A 91 -17.14 -5.36 -3.48
CA PHE A 91 -17.81 -6.64 -3.68
C PHE A 91 -18.98 -6.87 -2.73
N ASN A 92 -19.08 -6.10 -1.65
CA ASN A 92 -20.16 -6.18 -0.66
C ASN A 92 -21.34 -5.25 -0.97
N VAL A 93 -21.45 -4.71 -2.20
CA VAL A 93 -22.69 -4.06 -2.64
C VAL A 93 -23.74 -5.17 -2.79
N PRO A 94 -24.80 -5.20 -1.97
CA PRO A 94 -25.89 -6.14 -2.18
C PRO A 94 -26.48 -5.82 -3.54
N VAL A 95 -26.40 -6.76 -4.48
CA VAL A 95 -27.23 -6.71 -5.68
C VAL A 95 -28.67 -6.65 -5.15
N PRO A 96 -29.45 -5.59 -5.43
CA PRO A 96 -30.84 -5.57 -5.01
C PRO A 96 -31.51 -6.79 -5.63
N SER A 97 -32.09 -7.65 -4.78
CA SER A 97 -32.93 -8.76 -5.24
C SER A 97 -33.87 -8.26 -6.34
N PRO A 98 -34.09 -9.04 -7.42
CA PRO A 98 -35.09 -8.66 -8.42
C PRO A 98 -36.40 -8.38 -7.68
N ALA A 99 -36.99 -7.21 -7.93
CA ALA A 99 -38.23 -6.80 -7.32
C ALA A 99 -39.28 -7.92 -7.45
N PRO A 100 -40.15 -8.12 -6.44
CA PRO A 100 -41.20 -9.13 -6.55
C PRO A 100 -42.02 -8.86 -7.81
N THR A 101 -42.20 -9.90 -8.62
CA THR A 101 -43.08 -9.88 -9.78
C THR A 101 -44.45 -9.36 -9.35
N LEU A 102 -44.81 -8.15 -9.79
CA LEU A 102 -46.15 -7.63 -9.63
C LEU A 102 -47.07 -8.43 -10.55
N THR A 103 -47.73 -9.45 -10.02
CA THR A 103 -48.85 -10.11 -10.69
C THR A 103 -50.01 -9.11 -10.73
N TYR A 104 -50.16 -8.43 -11.87
CA TYR A 104 -51.35 -7.64 -12.14
C TYR A 104 -52.50 -8.59 -12.48
N ASP A 105 -53.43 -8.77 -11.55
CA ASP A 105 -54.72 -9.40 -11.81
C ASP A 105 -55.62 -8.36 -12.50
N PHE A 106 -55.75 -8.47 -13.82
CA PHE A 106 -56.68 -7.65 -14.57
C PHE A 106 -58.08 -8.25 -14.46
N PRO A 107 -59.08 -7.54 -13.91
CA PRO A 107 -60.44 -8.04 -13.90
C PRO A 107 -60.95 -8.13 -15.35
N VAL A 108 -61.26 -9.35 -15.79
CA VAL A 108 -61.93 -9.59 -17.08
C VAL A 108 -63.35 -9.01 -16.96
N PRO A 109 -63.76 -8.06 -17.82
CA PRO A 109 -65.13 -7.59 -17.83
C PRO A 109 -66.06 -8.74 -18.27
N SER A 110 -66.98 -9.14 -17.40
CA SER A 110 -68.04 -10.11 -17.71
C SER A 110 -68.80 -9.67 -18.96
N ALA A 111 -68.76 -10.48 -20.02
CA ALA A 111 -69.58 -10.30 -21.19
C ALA A 111 -71.05 -10.36 -20.77
N SER A 112 -71.78 -9.28 -21.04
CA SER A 112 -73.21 -9.15 -20.80
C SER A 112 -73.96 -10.18 -21.64
N ASP A 113 -74.89 -10.91 -21.03
CA ASP A 113 -75.71 -11.95 -21.65
C ASP A 113 -76.40 -11.48 -22.95
N GLY A 114 -75.81 -11.87 -24.07
CA GLY A 114 -76.39 -11.76 -25.41
C GLY A 114 -77.42 -12.87 -25.64
N ARG A 115 -78.67 -12.55 -25.31
CA ARG A 115 -79.91 -13.21 -25.73
C ARG A 115 -79.79 -13.90 -27.10
N SER A 116 -80.05 -15.21 -27.17
CA SER A 116 -80.40 -15.93 -28.41
C SER A 116 -81.85 -16.44 -28.33
N PRO A 117 -82.67 -16.26 -29.38
CA PRO A 117 -84.05 -16.75 -29.40
C PRO A 117 -84.07 -18.24 -29.71
N GLN A 118 -84.75 -19.02 -28.87
CA GLN A 118 -85.01 -20.42 -29.13
C GLN A 118 -86.16 -20.53 -30.13
N GLY A 119 -85.83 -20.90 -31.36
CA GLY A 119 -86.80 -21.45 -32.30
C GLY A 119 -87.00 -22.92 -32.00
N ASP A 120 -88.24 -23.31 -31.69
CA ASP A 120 -88.71 -24.69 -31.80
C ASP A 120 -89.82 -24.72 -32.85
N GLY A 121 -89.65 -25.61 -33.83
CA GLY A 121 -90.63 -25.91 -34.85
C GLY A 121 -91.35 -27.22 -34.55
N ARG A 122 -92.68 -27.20 -34.60
CA ARG A 122 -93.56 -28.12 -35.34
C ARG A 122 -95.03 -27.84 -35.02
#